data_AF-A0A1G0ZEG9-F1
#
_entry.id   AF-A0A1G0ZEG9-F1
#
_cell.length_a   1.000
_cell.length_b   1.000
_cell.length_c   1.000
_cell.angle_alpha   90.00
_cell.angle_beta   90.00
_cell.angle_gamma   90.00
#
_symmetry.space_group_name_H-M   'P 1'
#
loop_
_entity.id
_entity.type
_entity.pdbx_description
1 polymer ?
#
loop_
_entity_poly.entity_id
_entity_poly.type
_entity_poly.pdbx_seq_one_letter_code
_entity_poly.pdbx_strand_id
1 'polypeptide(L)'
;MSTKNFYPFGDLVRGFLQIPSLFCLGLMALLLASCASQPPDDSKAEIAGLKAEIEALKIRVTAIDKKESISEESLRDMNDGQVKQYIKSVLGTNRGDCPEFWDDSLGKKIAKVGPKRFPVLVEIYEEERNACLFNAMYELVQDEHKELVLSKLKDNTPFAAFVVKNSWEKDAAAILVNGLDRKFINPQWIKAAAKLQDPKTYPALKKYFINGSNKMFTYKCISKLPAINISPGDLEKAWKNSDSTDSNNYRFEGFPIGFEAAKLGSKPALLRTAEFMLQQGLGNEFPYDIGASDLMHLCGYTGQEQDFGAWFEANKWKLDFDKDKGVFTVKK
;
A
#
# COMPACT_ATOMS: atom_id res chain seq x y z
N MET A 1 7.80 35.32 28.39
CA MET A 1 8.16 36.06 27.17
C MET A 1 8.89 35.11 26.23
N SER A 2 8.18 34.60 25.23
CA SER A 2 8.75 33.98 24.03
C SER A 2 7.65 33.98 22.98
N THR A 3 7.95 34.53 21.81
CA THR A 3 7.02 34.92 20.76
C THR A 3 6.44 33.69 20.06
N LYS A 4 5.11 33.55 20.14
CA LYS A 4 4.33 32.65 19.29
C LYS A 4 4.16 33.30 17.92
N ASN A 5 4.65 32.65 16.87
CA ASN A 5 4.32 33.03 15.50
C ASN A 5 2.90 32.56 15.19
N PHE A 6 1.99 33.54 15.17
CA PHE A 6 0.69 33.47 14.52
C PHE A 6 0.90 33.57 13.00
N TYR A 7 0.32 32.65 12.23
CA TYR A 7 -0.03 32.91 10.84
C TYR A 7 -1.56 32.91 10.73
N PRO A 8 -2.17 33.99 10.20
CA PRO A 8 -3.60 34.12 10.14
C PRO A 8 -4.18 33.38 8.94
N PHE A 9 -5.43 32.99 9.12
CA PHE A 9 -6.39 32.61 8.10
C PHE A 9 -6.31 33.54 6.88
N GLY A 10 -6.10 32.92 5.72
CA GLY A 10 -6.29 33.50 4.39
C GLY A 10 -7.28 32.62 3.65
N ASP A 11 -8.44 33.22 3.40
CA ASP A 11 -9.66 32.71 2.82
C ASP A 11 -9.54 31.95 1.49
N LEU A 12 -10.43 30.96 1.38
CA LEU A 12 -11.42 30.77 0.31
C LEU A 12 -10.97 30.90 -1.16
N VAL A 13 -11.44 29.94 -1.97
CA VAL A 13 -11.36 29.86 -3.45
C VAL A 13 -10.10 29.21 -4.02
N ARG A 14 -9.92 27.91 -3.79
CA ARG A 14 -9.24 27.00 -4.74
C ARG A 14 -9.86 25.61 -4.67
N GLY A 15 -10.93 25.41 -5.43
CA GLY A 15 -11.63 24.13 -5.43
C GLY A 15 -12.66 24.03 -6.52
N PHE A 16 -12.32 24.39 -7.76
CA PHE A 16 -13.00 23.97 -8.99
C PHE A 16 -12.14 24.45 -10.16
N LEU A 17 -11.29 23.59 -10.73
CA LEU A 17 -10.76 23.65 -12.11
C LEU A 17 -9.68 22.58 -12.30
N GLN A 18 -10.07 21.31 -12.34
CA GLN A 18 -9.38 20.27 -13.12
C GLN A 18 -10.43 19.36 -13.75
N ILE A 19 -11.12 19.93 -14.74
CA ILE A 19 -11.84 19.21 -15.79
C ILE A 19 -10.98 19.42 -17.05
N PRO A 20 -10.80 18.42 -17.94
CA PRO A 20 -9.85 18.55 -19.05
C PRO A 20 -10.21 19.76 -19.91
N SER A 21 -9.22 20.61 -20.13
CA SER A 21 -9.24 21.85 -20.92
C SER A 21 -9.76 21.69 -22.36
N LEU A 22 -10.03 20.47 -22.82
CA LEU A 22 -10.57 20.17 -24.14
C LEU A 22 -12.09 20.43 -24.26
N PHE A 23 -12.87 20.34 -23.17
CA PHE A 23 -14.32 20.57 -23.25
C PHE A 23 -14.72 22.05 -23.17
N CYS A 24 -13.96 22.89 -22.45
CA CYS A 24 -14.21 24.34 -22.42
C CYS A 24 -13.83 25.05 -23.73
N LEU A 25 -12.85 24.53 -24.48
CA LEU A 25 -12.51 25.05 -25.82
C LEU A 25 -13.65 24.81 -26.84
N GLY A 26 -14.33 23.66 -26.75
CA GLY A 26 -15.48 23.36 -27.61
C GLY A 26 -16.69 24.25 -27.35
N LEU A 27 -16.98 24.57 -26.08
CA LEU A 27 -18.14 25.40 -25.72
C LEU A 27 -17.90 26.90 -26.00
N MET A 28 -16.68 27.41 -25.83
CA MET A 28 -16.36 28.79 -26.24
C MET A 28 -16.38 28.97 -27.77
N ALA A 29 -15.95 27.96 -28.53
CA ALA A 29 -16.02 28.01 -29.99
C ALA A 29 -17.48 28.06 -30.50
N LEU A 30 -18.42 27.40 -29.82
CA LEU A 30 -19.86 27.46 -30.15
C LEU A 30 -20.50 28.80 -29.78
N LEU A 31 -20.09 29.42 -28.68
CA LEU A 31 -20.63 30.72 -28.25
C LEU A 31 -20.09 31.91 -29.08
N LEU A 32 -18.86 31.80 -29.60
CA LEU A 32 -18.30 32.82 -30.51
C LEU A 32 -18.81 32.71 -31.96
N ALA A 33 -19.31 31.54 -32.37
CA ALA A 33 -19.89 31.34 -33.70
C ALA A 33 -21.28 31.99 -33.89
N SER A 34 -21.93 32.43 -32.80
CA SER A 34 -23.28 33.01 -32.86
C SER A 34 -23.33 34.53 -33.09
N CYS A 35 -22.18 35.23 -33.12
CA CYS A 35 -22.14 36.69 -33.30
C CYS A 35 -21.05 37.23 -34.26
N ALA A 36 -20.37 36.38 -35.04
CA ALA A 36 -19.31 36.86 -35.94
C ALA A 36 -19.75 36.85 -37.40
N SER A 37 -19.77 38.05 -38.00
CA SER A 37 -19.53 38.29 -39.42
C SER A 37 -18.41 37.38 -39.95
N GLN A 38 -18.53 36.96 -41.22
CA GLN A 38 -17.58 36.05 -41.87
C GLN A 38 -16.13 36.31 -41.43
N PRO A 39 -15.39 35.28 -41.00
CA PRO A 39 -13.99 35.43 -40.64
C PRO A 39 -13.24 36.10 -41.79
N PRO A 40 -12.41 37.13 -41.53
CA PRO A 40 -11.58 37.77 -42.56
C PRO A 40 -10.77 36.68 -43.28
N ASP A 41 -10.63 36.79 -44.60
CA ASP A 41 -10.09 35.69 -45.44
C ASP A 41 -8.73 35.16 -44.97
N ASP A 42 -7.93 36.00 -44.31
CA ASP A 42 -6.64 35.62 -43.70
C ASP A 42 -6.76 34.57 -42.59
N SER A 43 -7.86 34.59 -41.81
CA SER A 43 -8.10 33.62 -40.74
C SER A 43 -8.52 32.24 -41.25
N LYS A 44 -9.03 32.14 -42.49
CA LYS A 44 -9.33 30.83 -43.11
C LYS A 44 -8.05 30.07 -43.46
N ALA A 45 -7.00 30.78 -43.88
CA ALA A 45 -5.70 30.20 -44.19
C ALA A 45 -5.01 29.68 -42.92
N GLU A 46 -5.07 30.45 -41.82
CA GLU A 46 -4.51 30.04 -40.52
C GLU A 46 -5.23 28.80 -39.96
N ILE A 47 -6.57 28.76 -40.01
CA ILE A 47 -7.36 27.60 -39.60
C ILE A 47 -7.04 26.36 -40.45
N ALA A 48 -6.83 26.52 -41.76
CA ALA A 48 -6.42 25.42 -42.64
C ALA A 48 -5.02 24.89 -42.29
N GLY A 49 -4.08 25.77 -41.96
CA GLY A 49 -2.74 25.43 -41.49
C GLY A 49 -2.77 24.62 -40.19
N LEU A 50 -3.51 25.08 -39.18
CA LEU A 50 -3.64 24.39 -37.91
C LEU A 50 -4.32 23.01 -38.05
N LYS A 51 -5.31 22.87 -38.94
CA LYS A 51 -5.92 21.56 -39.22
C LYS A 51 -4.92 20.58 -39.84
N ALA A 52 -4.07 21.04 -40.76
CA ALA A 52 -3.04 20.21 -41.37
C ALA A 52 -1.98 19.79 -40.34
N GLU A 53 -1.60 20.67 -39.42
CA GLU A 53 -0.66 20.36 -38.34
C GLU A 53 -1.23 19.36 -37.34
N ILE A 54 -2.51 19.52 -36.94
CA ILE A 54 -3.20 18.55 -36.08
C ILE A 54 -3.26 17.18 -36.75
N GLU A 55 -3.55 17.11 -38.06
CA GLU A 55 -3.61 15.84 -38.77
C GLU A 55 -2.22 15.20 -38.91
N ALA A 56 -1.18 15.99 -39.18
CA ALA A 56 0.19 15.51 -39.18
C ALA A 56 0.64 14.99 -37.81
N LEU A 57 0.22 15.65 -36.72
CA LEU A 57 0.47 15.20 -35.35
C LEU A 57 -0.28 13.91 -35.03
N LYS A 58 -1.56 13.77 -35.42
CA LYS A 58 -2.30 12.50 -35.27
C LYS A 58 -1.62 11.35 -36.00
N ILE A 59 -1.15 11.58 -37.23
CA ILE A 59 -0.41 10.57 -38.00
C ILE A 59 0.87 10.17 -37.26
N ARG A 60 1.63 11.15 -36.72
CA ARG A 60 2.85 10.89 -35.94
C ARG A 60 2.58 10.13 -34.65
N VAL A 61 1.53 10.50 -33.90
CA VAL A 61 1.10 9.79 -32.68
C VAL A 61 0.67 8.36 -33.02
N THR A 62 -0.13 8.16 -34.06
CA THR A 62 -0.56 6.82 -34.52
C THR A 62 0.63 5.97 -34.98
N ALA A 63 1.65 6.59 -35.58
CA ALA A 63 2.88 5.90 -35.98
C ALA A 63 3.75 5.51 -34.77
N ILE A 64 3.76 6.31 -33.70
CA ILE A 64 4.43 5.98 -32.43
C ILE A 64 3.67 4.84 -31.74
N ASP A 65 2.35 4.91 -31.66
CA ASP A 65 1.51 3.83 -31.10
C ASP A 65 1.68 2.50 -31.87
N LYS A 66 1.76 2.56 -33.21
CA LYS A 66 2.07 1.38 -34.05
C LYS A 66 3.49 0.87 -33.87
N LYS A 67 4.45 1.73 -33.54
CA LYS A 67 5.84 1.34 -33.25
C LYS A 67 5.97 0.74 -31.85
N GLU A 68 5.06 1.08 -30.93
CA GLU A 68 4.95 0.47 -29.60
C GLU A 68 4.17 -0.86 -29.59
N SER A 69 3.38 -1.16 -30.62
CA SER A 69 2.69 -2.45 -30.75
C SER A 69 3.62 -3.52 -31.33
N ILE A 70 4.66 -3.91 -30.59
CA ILE A 70 5.38 -5.17 -30.88
C ILE A 70 4.35 -6.30 -30.75
N SER A 71 4.15 -7.07 -31.82
CA SER A 71 3.22 -8.20 -31.79
C SER A 71 3.71 -9.25 -30.78
N GLU A 72 2.79 -9.96 -30.14
CA GLU A 72 3.15 -11.05 -29.21
C GLU A 72 4.00 -12.13 -29.90
N GLU A 73 3.78 -12.33 -31.20
CA GLU A 73 4.56 -13.24 -32.03
C GLU A 73 6.02 -12.76 -32.16
N SER A 74 6.24 -11.46 -32.39
CA SER A 74 7.59 -10.88 -32.42
C SER A 74 8.29 -10.96 -31.06
N LEU A 75 7.57 -10.94 -29.93
CA LEU A 75 8.16 -11.08 -28.59
C LEU A 75 8.63 -12.51 -28.31
N ARG A 76 7.97 -13.53 -28.89
CA ARG A 76 8.32 -14.95 -28.69
C ARG A 76 9.69 -15.27 -29.29
N ASP A 77 9.99 -14.70 -30.45
CA ASP A 77 11.20 -14.98 -31.23
C ASP A 77 12.43 -14.16 -30.78
N MET A 78 12.25 -13.20 -29.86
CA MET A 78 13.37 -12.42 -29.32
C MET A 78 14.34 -13.30 -28.54
N ASN A 79 15.64 -13.07 -28.69
CA ASN A 79 16.62 -13.63 -27.74
C ASN A 79 16.62 -12.85 -26.42
N ASP A 80 17.28 -13.38 -25.39
CA ASP A 80 17.27 -12.78 -24.05
C ASP A 80 17.85 -11.36 -24.04
N GLY A 81 18.83 -11.06 -24.90
CA GLY A 81 19.39 -9.71 -25.04
C GLY A 81 18.36 -8.72 -25.60
N GLN A 82 17.58 -9.13 -26.60
CA GLN A 82 16.50 -8.32 -27.17
C GLN A 82 15.37 -8.12 -26.16
N VAL A 83 15.00 -9.16 -25.40
CA VAL A 83 14.01 -9.06 -24.32
C VAL A 83 14.47 -8.08 -23.24
N LYS A 84 15.74 -8.13 -22.82
CA LYS A 84 16.31 -7.15 -21.88
C LYS A 84 16.20 -5.71 -22.39
N GLN A 85 16.53 -5.48 -23.67
CA GLN A 85 16.42 -4.15 -24.28
C GLN A 85 14.98 -3.68 -24.38
N TYR A 86 14.06 -4.57 -24.78
CA TYR A 86 12.62 -4.27 -24.81
C TYR A 86 12.13 -3.84 -23.43
N ILE A 87 12.41 -4.61 -22.39
CA ILE A 87 11.99 -4.31 -21.02
C ILE A 87 12.57 -2.98 -20.56
N LYS A 88 13.87 -2.74 -20.76
CA LYS A 88 14.51 -1.46 -20.41
C LYS A 88 13.89 -0.28 -21.15
N SER A 89 13.45 -0.47 -22.40
CA SER A 89 12.72 0.56 -23.15
C SER A 89 11.35 0.86 -22.56
N VAL A 90 10.58 -0.18 -22.17
CA VAL A 90 9.25 -0.04 -21.54
C VAL A 90 9.34 0.63 -20.16
N LEU A 91 10.41 0.36 -19.40
CA LEU A 91 10.64 1.01 -18.12
C LEU A 91 11.16 2.45 -18.28
N GLY A 92 11.99 2.71 -19.30
CA GLY A 92 12.58 4.01 -19.56
C GLY A 92 11.60 5.09 -20.03
N THR A 93 10.48 4.70 -20.66
CA THR A 93 9.45 5.63 -21.13
C THR A 93 8.59 6.21 -20.00
N ASN A 94 8.64 5.64 -18.78
CA ASN A 94 7.82 6.06 -17.64
C ASN A 94 8.66 6.23 -16.36
N ARG A 95 9.70 7.07 -16.42
CA ARG A 95 10.49 7.48 -15.24
C ARG A 95 9.71 8.32 -14.21
N GLY A 96 8.47 8.71 -14.51
CA GLY A 96 7.57 9.27 -13.50
C GLY A 96 6.99 8.12 -12.70
N ASP A 97 7.45 7.99 -11.45
CA ASP A 97 6.91 7.14 -10.37
C ASP A 97 5.76 6.24 -10.84
N CYS A 98 6.00 4.94 -11.15
CA CYS A 98 4.91 3.94 -11.11
C CYS A 98 4.36 4.08 -9.68
N PRO A 99 3.22 4.76 -9.42
CA PRO A 99 2.71 4.81 -8.08
C PRO A 99 2.37 3.36 -7.81
N GLU A 100 2.96 2.79 -6.77
CA GLU A 100 3.08 1.34 -6.48
C GLU A 100 1.76 0.52 -6.57
N PHE A 101 0.62 1.15 -6.87
CA PHE A 101 -0.71 0.58 -6.73
C PHE A 101 -1.72 0.84 -7.87
N TRP A 102 -1.46 1.68 -8.90
CA TRP A 102 -2.58 2.15 -9.75
C TRP A 102 -2.49 1.93 -11.26
N ASP A 103 -1.29 1.82 -11.86
CA ASP A 103 -1.19 1.54 -13.30
C ASP A 103 -0.48 0.21 -13.60
N ASP A 104 -1.26 -0.87 -13.56
CA ASP A 104 -0.84 -2.21 -13.96
C ASP A 104 -0.65 -2.35 -15.49
N SER A 105 -0.85 -1.28 -16.28
CA SER A 105 -0.68 -1.36 -17.74
C SER A 105 0.77 -1.70 -18.13
N LEU A 106 1.77 -1.19 -17.40
CA LEU A 106 3.18 -1.49 -17.66
C LEU A 106 3.52 -2.93 -17.28
N GLY A 107 3.06 -3.41 -16.14
CA GLY A 107 3.22 -4.80 -15.73
C GLY A 107 2.65 -5.76 -16.77
N LYS A 108 1.42 -5.48 -17.25
CA LYS A 108 0.79 -6.24 -18.33
C LYS A 108 1.55 -6.16 -19.67
N LYS A 109 2.09 -5.00 -20.04
CA LYS A 109 2.92 -4.86 -21.25
C LYS A 109 4.16 -5.74 -21.14
N ILE A 110 4.87 -5.69 -20.01
CA ILE A 110 6.05 -6.52 -19.75
C ILE A 110 5.66 -8.00 -19.76
N ALA A 111 4.54 -8.40 -19.14
CA ALA A 111 4.11 -9.80 -19.07
C ALA A 111 3.90 -10.47 -20.44
N LYS A 112 3.75 -9.70 -21.53
CA LYS A 112 3.64 -10.25 -22.89
C LYS A 112 4.89 -11.00 -23.37
N VAL A 113 6.05 -10.83 -22.73
CA VAL A 113 7.26 -11.62 -23.03
C VAL A 113 7.08 -13.11 -22.73
N GLY A 114 6.09 -13.45 -21.89
CA GLY A 114 5.69 -14.82 -21.58
C GLY A 114 6.56 -15.54 -20.53
N PRO A 115 6.08 -16.69 -20.02
CA PRO A 115 6.67 -17.38 -18.87
C PRO A 115 8.09 -17.88 -19.14
N LYS A 116 8.40 -18.27 -20.39
CA LYS A 116 9.75 -18.71 -20.80
C LYS A 116 10.84 -17.66 -20.52
N ARG A 117 10.47 -16.39 -20.40
CA ARG A 117 11.39 -15.28 -20.12
C ARG A 117 11.46 -14.89 -18.64
N PHE A 118 10.81 -15.66 -17.75
CA PHE A 118 10.85 -15.41 -16.31
C PHE A 118 12.28 -15.32 -15.74
N PRO A 119 13.26 -16.16 -16.12
CA PRO A 119 14.64 -16.00 -15.66
C PRO A 119 15.25 -14.65 -16.03
N VAL A 120 15.00 -14.16 -17.24
CA VAL A 120 15.46 -12.84 -17.70
C VAL A 120 14.81 -11.72 -16.90
N LEU A 121 13.51 -11.85 -16.57
CA LEU A 121 12.80 -10.89 -15.72
C LEU A 121 13.39 -10.84 -14.30
N VAL A 122 13.74 -12.01 -13.73
CA VAL A 122 14.39 -12.09 -12.41
C VAL A 122 15.72 -11.33 -12.42
N GLU A 123 16.56 -11.54 -13.43
CA GLU A 123 17.85 -10.84 -13.56
C GLU A 123 17.67 -9.32 -13.59
N ILE A 124 16.74 -8.81 -14.42
CA ILE A 124 16.50 -7.37 -14.51
C ILE A 124 15.90 -6.83 -13.20
N TYR A 125 15.00 -7.57 -12.56
CA TYR A 125 14.42 -7.14 -11.28
C TYR A 125 15.47 -7.06 -10.16
N GLU A 126 16.51 -7.90 -10.20
CA GLU A 126 17.62 -7.81 -9.26
C GLU A 126 18.44 -6.53 -9.40
N GLU A 127 18.59 -6.03 -10.63
CA GLU A 127 19.26 -4.76 -10.93
C GLU A 127 18.36 -3.55 -10.60
N GLU A 128 17.11 -3.58 -11.06
CA GLU A 128 16.26 -2.38 -11.14
C GLU A 128 15.28 -2.23 -9.96
N ARG A 129 14.97 -3.33 -9.24
CA ARG A 129 14.00 -3.35 -8.12
C ARG A 129 12.64 -2.70 -8.43
N ASN A 130 12.19 -2.77 -9.67
CA ASN A 130 11.00 -2.06 -10.15
C ASN A 130 9.69 -2.83 -9.85
N ALA A 131 8.66 -2.15 -9.32
CA ALA A 131 7.37 -2.75 -8.97
C ALA A 131 6.60 -3.28 -10.20
N CYS A 132 6.65 -2.56 -11.31
CA CYS A 132 6.00 -2.94 -12.56
C CYS A 132 6.65 -4.23 -13.15
N LEU A 133 7.95 -4.47 -12.96
CA LEU A 133 8.59 -5.78 -13.23
C LEU A 133 8.11 -6.88 -12.29
N PHE A 134 8.02 -6.60 -10.99
CA PHE A 134 7.58 -7.56 -10.00
C PHE A 134 6.16 -8.08 -10.31
N ASN A 135 5.24 -7.20 -10.71
CA ASN A 135 3.88 -7.57 -11.11
C ASN A 135 3.88 -8.47 -12.36
N ALA A 136 4.69 -8.14 -13.37
CA ALA A 136 4.83 -8.99 -14.56
C ALA A 136 5.36 -10.38 -14.21
N MET A 137 6.40 -10.46 -13.36
CA MET A 137 6.89 -11.73 -12.83
C MET A 137 5.82 -12.50 -12.07
N TYR A 138 5.01 -11.79 -11.26
CA TYR A 138 3.94 -12.40 -10.48
C TYR A 138 2.90 -13.06 -11.37
N GLU A 139 2.54 -12.47 -12.51
CA GLU A 139 1.63 -13.07 -13.49
C GLU A 139 2.25 -14.25 -14.24
N LEU A 140 3.56 -14.21 -14.51
CA LEU A 140 4.25 -15.19 -15.35
C LEU A 140 4.88 -16.37 -14.62
N VAL A 141 4.97 -16.32 -13.29
CA VAL A 141 5.56 -17.41 -12.51
C VAL A 141 4.77 -18.71 -12.70
N GLN A 142 5.48 -19.83 -12.80
CA GLN A 142 4.94 -21.18 -13.02
C GLN A 142 5.76 -22.18 -12.19
N ASP A 143 5.29 -23.42 -12.07
CA ASP A 143 5.96 -24.48 -11.29
C ASP A 143 7.39 -24.75 -11.75
N GLU A 144 7.68 -24.66 -13.06
CA GLU A 144 9.04 -24.80 -13.60
C GLU A 144 10.03 -23.73 -13.07
N HIS A 145 9.52 -22.60 -12.57
CA HIS A 145 10.32 -21.51 -12.03
C HIS A 145 10.60 -21.62 -10.52
N LYS A 146 10.06 -22.64 -9.84
CA LYS A 146 10.11 -22.77 -8.38
C LYS A 146 11.52 -22.69 -7.81
N GLU A 147 12.45 -23.48 -8.33
CA GLU A 147 13.83 -23.53 -7.81
C GLU A 147 14.55 -22.18 -7.92
N LEU A 148 14.34 -21.46 -9.03
CA LEU A 148 14.87 -20.11 -9.20
C LEU A 148 14.26 -19.16 -8.15
N VAL A 149 12.94 -19.17 -7.97
CA VAL A 149 12.26 -18.35 -6.96
C VAL A 149 12.78 -18.64 -5.55
N LEU A 150 12.91 -19.92 -5.17
CA LEU A 150 13.41 -20.32 -3.86
C LEU A 150 14.87 -19.93 -3.64
N SER A 151 15.71 -19.98 -4.69
CA SER A 151 17.09 -19.50 -4.62
C SER A 151 17.15 -18.00 -4.31
N LYS A 152 16.27 -17.20 -4.92
CA LYS A 152 16.22 -15.74 -4.74
C LYS A 152 15.53 -15.32 -3.45
N LEU A 153 14.59 -16.12 -2.94
CA LEU A 153 13.89 -15.88 -1.68
C LEU A 153 14.87 -15.67 -0.52
N LYS A 154 15.99 -16.40 -0.50
CA LYS A 154 17.01 -16.29 0.55
C LYS A 154 17.45 -14.85 0.76
N ASP A 155 17.69 -14.11 -0.31
CA ASP A 155 18.26 -12.76 -0.23
C ASP A 155 17.23 -11.66 -0.53
N ASN A 156 16.04 -12.03 -1.02
CA ASN A 156 15.07 -11.09 -1.54
C ASN A 156 13.65 -11.37 -1.03
N THR A 157 13.26 -10.67 0.04
CA THR A 157 11.98 -10.95 0.74
C THR A 157 10.70 -10.80 -0.08
N PRO A 158 10.58 -9.90 -1.08
CA PRO A 158 9.45 -9.85 -2.00
C PRO A 158 9.14 -11.16 -2.71
N PHE A 159 10.13 -12.05 -2.93
CA PHE A 159 9.90 -13.34 -3.57
C PHE A 159 8.98 -14.27 -2.77
N ALA A 160 8.74 -13.97 -1.49
CA ALA A 160 7.74 -14.69 -0.69
C ALA A 160 6.33 -14.59 -1.28
N ALA A 161 6.01 -13.54 -2.05
CA ALA A 161 4.72 -13.45 -2.73
C ALA A 161 4.49 -14.61 -3.71
N PHE A 162 5.54 -15.01 -4.46
CA PHE A 162 5.46 -16.15 -5.38
C PHE A 162 5.27 -17.47 -4.63
N VAL A 163 5.89 -17.62 -3.46
CA VAL A 163 5.70 -18.79 -2.58
C VAL A 163 4.25 -18.90 -2.13
N VAL A 164 3.65 -17.79 -1.67
CA VAL A 164 2.25 -17.76 -1.24
C VAL A 164 1.29 -18.01 -2.41
N LYS A 165 1.56 -17.43 -3.58
CA LYS A 165 0.74 -17.58 -4.80
C LYS A 165 0.63 -19.04 -5.23
N ASN A 166 1.76 -19.75 -5.25
CA ASN A 166 1.85 -21.10 -5.79
C ASN A 166 1.82 -22.19 -4.70
N SER A 167 1.56 -21.82 -3.45
CA SER A 167 1.51 -22.75 -2.31
C SER A 167 2.81 -23.57 -2.10
N TRP A 168 3.97 -22.92 -2.30
CA TRP A 168 5.29 -23.54 -2.13
C TRP A 168 5.84 -23.40 -0.71
N GLU A 169 5.00 -23.13 0.29
CA GLU A 169 5.48 -22.82 1.65
C GLU A 169 6.28 -23.98 2.24
N LYS A 170 5.86 -25.24 2.02
CA LYS A 170 6.56 -26.44 2.50
C LYS A 170 7.97 -26.57 1.92
N ASP A 171 8.13 -26.32 0.62
CA ASP A 171 9.44 -26.36 -0.05
C ASP A 171 10.34 -25.22 0.44
N ALA A 172 9.75 -24.07 0.78
CA ALA A 172 10.44 -22.91 1.30
C ALA A 172 10.67 -22.93 2.82
N ALA A 173 10.23 -23.95 3.55
CA ALA A 173 10.07 -23.91 5.01
C ALA A 173 11.35 -23.49 5.75
N ALA A 174 12.49 -24.10 5.41
CA ALA A 174 13.77 -23.78 6.05
C ALA A 174 14.20 -22.33 5.79
N ILE A 175 13.99 -21.83 4.56
CA ILE A 175 14.31 -20.44 4.19
C ILE A 175 13.41 -19.49 4.98
N LEU A 176 12.10 -19.74 4.98
CA LEU A 176 11.10 -18.91 5.65
C LEU A 176 11.37 -18.78 7.15
N VAL A 177 11.65 -19.91 7.83
CA VAL A 177 11.91 -19.94 9.27
C VAL A 177 13.21 -19.19 9.60
N ASN A 178 14.29 -19.44 8.86
CA ASN A 178 15.57 -18.77 9.08
C ASN A 178 15.50 -17.26 8.80
N GLY A 179 14.59 -16.81 7.93
CA GLY A 179 14.39 -15.40 7.64
C GLY A 179 13.65 -14.60 8.73
N LEU A 180 13.00 -15.26 9.70
CA LEU A 180 12.22 -14.59 10.76
C LEU A 180 13.08 -13.83 11.77
N ASP A 181 14.41 -14.01 11.77
CA ASP A 181 15.32 -13.23 12.60
C ASP A 181 15.65 -11.84 12.03
N ARG A 182 15.20 -11.53 10.81
CA ARG A 182 15.37 -10.21 10.19
C ARG A 182 14.44 -9.19 10.85
N LYS A 183 14.88 -7.94 10.95
CA LYS A 183 14.06 -6.85 11.50
C LYS A 183 12.87 -6.50 10.60
N PHE A 184 13.10 -6.51 9.28
CA PHE A 184 12.09 -6.19 8.27
C PHE A 184 12.00 -7.33 7.26
N ILE A 185 10.80 -7.87 7.08
CA ILE A 185 10.46 -8.82 6.02
C ILE A 185 9.15 -8.42 5.36
N ASN A 186 9.02 -8.77 4.08
CA ASN A 186 7.79 -8.58 3.33
C ASN A 186 6.60 -9.29 4.02
N PRO A 187 5.38 -8.68 4.07
CA PRO A 187 4.21 -9.31 4.66
C PRO A 187 3.88 -10.72 4.13
N GLN A 188 4.14 -10.98 2.85
CA GLN A 188 3.94 -12.31 2.26
C GLN A 188 4.87 -13.37 2.86
N TRP A 189 6.05 -12.98 3.37
CA TRP A 189 6.95 -13.87 4.10
C TRP A 189 6.32 -14.37 5.39
N ILE A 190 5.74 -13.44 6.16
CA ILE A 190 5.06 -13.75 7.42
C ILE A 190 3.86 -14.67 7.15
N LYS A 191 3.08 -14.36 6.10
CA LYS A 191 1.95 -15.17 5.66
C LYS A 191 2.40 -16.58 5.24
N ALA A 192 3.47 -16.71 4.47
CA ALA A 192 4.03 -18.00 4.06
C ALA A 192 4.51 -18.81 5.26
N ALA A 193 5.27 -18.19 6.18
CA ALA A 193 5.74 -18.85 7.39
C ALA A 193 4.59 -19.31 8.30
N ALA A 194 3.54 -18.49 8.46
CA ALA A 194 2.35 -18.86 9.24
C ALA A 194 1.58 -20.03 8.59
N LYS A 195 1.47 -20.07 7.26
CA LYS A 195 0.81 -21.16 6.52
C LYS A 195 1.48 -22.52 6.67
N LEU A 196 2.75 -22.59 7.10
CA LEU A 196 3.39 -23.86 7.46
C LEU A 196 2.61 -24.59 8.56
N GLN A 197 1.95 -23.83 9.44
CA GLN A 197 1.22 -24.33 10.62
C GLN A 197 2.05 -25.29 11.49
N ASP A 198 3.38 -25.25 11.40
CA ASP A 198 4.28 -26.10 12.18
C ASP A 198 4.56 -25.44 13.55
N PRO A 199 4.16 -26.07 14.67
CA PRO A 199 4.40 -25.55 16.02
C PRO A 199 5.87 -25.21 16.31
N LYS A 200 6.83 -25.87 15.64
CA LYS A 200 8.26 -25.56 15.80
C LYS A 200 8.63 -24.15 15.33
N THR A 201 7.82 -23.55 14.46
CA THR A 201 8.04 -22.20 13.90
C THR A 201 7.43 -21.09 14.76
N TYR A 202 6.48 -21.44 15.64
CA TYR A 202 5.72 -20.45 16.41
C TYR A 202 6.58 -19.59 17.34
N PRO A 203 7.62 -20.12 18.03
CA PRO A 203 8.52 -19.28 18.81
C PRO A 203 9.19 -18.17 17.98
N ALA A 204 9.63 -18.49 16.75
CA ALA A 204 10.24 -17.51 15.85
C ALA A 204 9.20 -16.49 15.33
N LEU A 205 8.01 -16.93 14.94
CA LEU A 205 6.91 -16.05 14.54
C LEU A 205 6.50 -15.10 15.67
N LYS A 206 6.43 -15.60 16.90
CA LYS A 206 6.11 -14.81 18.09
C LYS A 206 7.22 -13.82 18.44
N LYS A 207 8.49 -14.23 18.34
CA LYS A 207 9.64 -13.34 18.48
C LYS A 207 9.61 -12.22 17.44
N TYR A 208 9.29 -12.55 16.18
CA TYR A 208 9.15 -11.56 15.11
C TYR A 208 7.95 -10.63 15.36
N PHE A 209 6.80 -11.14 15.79
CA PHE A 209 5.65 -10.31 16.18
C PHE A 209 6.01 -9.25 17.24
N ILE A 210 6.81 -9.63 18.23
CA ILE A 210 7.21 -8.72 19.32
C ILE A 210 8.25 -7.70 18.86
N ASN A 211 9.23 -8.10 18.04
CA ASN A 211 10.44 -7.29 17.77
C ASN A 211 10.57 -6.76 16.33
N GLY A 212 9.83 -7.33 15.38
CA GLY A 212 9.89 -7.01 13.96
C GLY A 212 8.93 -5.88 13.56
N SER A 213 8.89 -5.64 12.25
CA SER A 213 7.93 -4.72 11.61
C SER A 213 6.63 -5.43 11.20
N ASN A 214 5.61 -4.66 10.79
CA ASN A 214 4.30 -5.16 10.36
C ASN A 214 3.57 -5.93 11.47
N LYS A 215 3.61 -5.43 12.71
CA LYS A 215 3.11 -6.16 13.88
C LYS A 215 1.62 -6.51 13.77
N MET A 216 0.77 -5.58 13.32
CA MET A 216 -0.66 -5.84 13.17
C MET A 216 -0.94 -6.92 12.11
N PHE A 217 -0.25 -6.85 10.98
CA PHE A 217 -0.33 -7.89 9.96
C PHE A 217 0.14 -9.25 10.50
N THR A 218 1.27 -9.26 11.22
CA THR A 218 1.82 -10.45 11.85
C THR A 218 0.82 -11.06 12.84
N TYR A 219 0.25 -10.23 13.71
CA TYR A 219 -0.77 -10.65 14.66
C TYR A 219 -1.96 -11.29 13.96
N LYS A 220 -2.50 -10.68 12.89
CA LYS A 220 -3.60 -11.25 12.09
C LYS A 220 -3.26 -12.61 11.47
N CYS A 221 -2.00 -12.79 11.04
CA CYS A 221 -1.53 -14.07 10.49
C CYS A 221 -1.39 -15.14 11.56
N ILE A 222 -0.85 -14.80 12.73
CA ILE A 222 -0.46 -15.81 13.72
C ILE A 222 -1.56 -16.09 14.74
N SER A 223 -2.42 -15.13 15.11
CA SER A 223 -3.43 -15.31 16.17
C SER A 223 -4.45 -16.42 15.91
N LYS A 224 -4.55 -16.87 14.65
CA LYS A 224 -5.44 -17.96 14.21
C LYS A 224 -4.74 -19.31 14.06
N LEU A 225 -3.44 -19.40 14.32
CA LEU A 225 -2.71 -20.66 14.20
C LEU A 225 -3.14 -21.63 15.31
N PRO A 226 -3.28 -22.93 15.01
CA PRO A 226 -3.69 -23.91 16.00
C PRO A 226 -2.64 -23.98 17.12
N ALA A 227 -3.08 -23.98 18.39
CA ALA A 227 -2.22 -24.11 19.57
C ALA A 227 -1.15 -23.01 19.79
N ILE A 228 -1.10 -21.95 18.96
CA ILE A 228 -0.28 -20.79 19.31
C ILE A 228 -0.97 -20.01 20.43
N ASN A 229 -0.19 -19.63 21.44
CA ASN A 229 -0.68 -18.79 22.53
C ASN A 229 0.02 -17.42 22.46
N ILE A 230 -0.72 -16.40 22.05
CA ILE A 230 -0.33 -15.00 22.15
C ILE A 230 -0.90 -14.48 23.47
N SER A 231 -0.06 -14.38 24.49
CA SER A 231 -0.50 -13.93 25.80
C SER A 231 -0.71 -12.40 25.83
N PRO A 232 -1.48 -11.88 26.79
CA PRO A 232 -1.59 -10.44 27.01
C PRO A 232 -0.22 -9.75 27.13
N GLY A 233 0.76 -10.40 27.78
CA GLY A 233 2.11 -9.88 27.93
C GLY A 233 2.91 -9.82 26.62
N ASP A 234 2.58 -10.67 25.63
CA ASP A 234 3.22 -10.60 24.30
C ASP A 234 2.67 -9.44 23.48
N LEU A 235 1.36 -9.21 23.53
CA LEU A 235 0.71 -8.05 22.92
C LEU A 235 1.22 -6.74 23.54
N GLU A 236 1.36 -6.68 24.87
CA GLU A 236 1.90 -5.50 25.54
C GLU A 236 3.36 -5.24 25.15
N LYS A 237 4.20 -6.28 25.05
CA LYS A 237 5.59 -6.13 24.56
C LYS A 237 5.62 -5.68 23.11
N ALA A 238 4.81 -6.27 22.24
CA ALA A 238 4.71 -5.88 20.84
C ALA A 238 4.29 -4.41 20.71
N TRP A 239 3.26 -4.00 21.46
CA TRP A 239 2.79 -2.61 21.53
C TRP A 239 3.91 -1.66 21.97
N LYS A 240 4.57 -1.93 23.11
CA LYS A 240 5.69 -1.11 23.61
C LYS A 240 6.83 -0.99 22.61
N ASN A 241 7.14 -2.06 21.89
CA ASN A 241 8.16 -2.06 20.85
C ASN A 241 7.73 -1.36 19.55
N SER A 242 6.44 -1.08 19.36
CA SER A 242 5.90 -0.22 18.30
C SER A 242 5.60 1.20 18.76
N ASP A 243 5.62 1.48 20.06
CA ASP A 243 5.40 2.81 20.62
C ASP A 243 6.63 3.68 20.36
N SER A 244 6.76 4.14 19.11
CA SER A 244 7.79 5.05 18.67
C SER A 244 7.35 6.50 18.84
N THR A 245 8.31 7.40 19.06
CA THR A 245 8.07 8.85 18.99
C THR A 245 7.73 9.35 17.58
N ASP A 246 7.91 8.53 16.56
CA ASP A 246 7.47 8.79 15.19
C ASP A 246 5.95 8.51 15.06
N SER A 247 5.18 9.57 14.81
CA SER A 247 3.72 9.53 14.71
C SER A 247 3.22 8.69 13.52
N ASN A 248 3.98 8.61 12.42
CA ASN A 248 3.58 7.82 11.26
C ASN A 248 3.70 6.33 11.57
N ASN A 249 4.80 5.90 12.16
CA ASN A 249 4.99 4.50 12.55
C ASN A 249 3.98 4.09 13.66
N TYR A 250 3.71 5.00 14.61
CA TYR A 250 2.66 4.77 15.60
C TYR A 250 1.28 4.58 14.96
N ARG A 251 0.91 5.39 13.96
CA ARG A 251 -0.38 5.28 13.26
C ARG A 251 -0.62 3.89 12.66
N PHE A 252 0.40 3.30 12.03
CA PHE A 252 0.24 2.04 11.29
C PHE A 252 0.60 0.77 12.09
N GLU A 253 1.44 0.87 13.12
CA GLU A 253 1.81 -0.27 13.96
C GLU A 253 1.33 -0.14 15.41
N GLY A 254 1.65 0.98 16.05
CA GLY A 254 1.45 1.18 17.49
C GLY A 254 -0.03 1.25 17.89
N PHE A 255 -0.83 2.03 17.16
CA PHE A 255 -2.25 2.21 17.45
C PHE A 255 -3.06 0.91 17.34
N PRO A 256 -2.98 0.14 16.22
CA PRO A 256 -3.75 -1.10 16.09
C PRO A 256 -3.36 -2.18 17.11
N ILE A 257 -2.06 -2.34 17.39
CA ILE A 257 -1.60 -3.30 18.39
C ILE A 257 -1.91 -2.83 19.81
N GLY A 258 -1.85 -1.52 20.07
CA GLY A 258 -2.28 -0.94 21.34
C GLY A 258 -3.76 -1.19 21.63
N PHE A 259 -4.62 -1.09 20.60
CA PHE A 259 -6.03 -1.43 20.73
C PHE A 259 -6.25 -2.91 21.08
N GLU A 260 -5.54 -3.83 20.42
CA GLU A 260 -5.60 -5.27 20.75
C GLU A 260 -5.05 -5.58 22.16
N ALA A 261 -3.99 -4.90 22.60
CA ALA A 261 -3.48 -5.02 23.97
C ALA A 261 -4.49 -4.47 25.00
N ALA A 262 -5.19 -3.37 24.67
CA ALA A 262 -6.21 -2.77 25.52
C ALA A 262 -7.42 -3.69 25.69
N LYS A 263 -7.86 -4.40 24.63
CA LYS A 263 -8.91 -5.44 24.70
C LYS A 263 -8.59 -6.57 25.68
N LEU A 264 -7.32 -6.75 26.05
CA LEU A 264 -6.88 -7.73 27.06
C LEU A 264 -6.58 -7.10 28.43
N GLY A 265 -6.96 -5.85 28.63
CA GLY A 265 -6.87 -5.15 29.91
C GLY A 265 -5.62 -4.31 30.12
N SER A 266 -4.80 -4.07 29.08
CA SER A 266 -3.67 -3.15 29.19
C SER A 266 -4.15 -1.69 29.28
N LYS A 267 -4.28 -1.17 30.51
CA LYS A 267 -4.62 0.23 30.74
C LYS A 267 -3.65 1.22 30.07
N PRO A 268 -2.31 1.04 30.14
CA PRO A 268 -1.40 1.94 29.43
C PRO A 268 -1.65 1.98 27.92
N ALA A 269 -1.94 0.83 27.31
CA ALA A 269 -2.25 0.75 25.88
C ALA A 269 -3.57 1.47 25.56
N LEU A 270 -4.61 1.28 26.38
CA LEU A 270 -5.88 2.00 26.24
C LEU A 270 -5.67 3.52 26.24
N LEU A 271 -4.94 4.04 27.23
CA LEU A 271 -4.69 5.47 27.38
C LEU A 271 -4.04 6.04 26.13
N ARG A 272 -2.98 5.37 25.64
CA ARG A 272 -2.23 5.84 24.47
C ARG A 272 -3.05 5.75 23.18
N THR A 273 -3.79 4.66 22.99
CA THR A 273 -4.69 4.47 21.83
C THR A 273 -5.77 5.56 21.81
N ALA A 274 -6.37 5.88 22.96
CA ALA A 274 -7.37 6.92 23.06
C ALA A 274 -6.82 8.33 22.81
N GLU A 275 -5.68 8.66 23.41
CA GLU A 275 -5.02 9.95 23.18
C GLU A 275 -4.68 10.16 21.70
N PHE A 276 -4.15 9.13 21.04
CA PHE A 276 -3.87 9.20 19.60
C PHE A 276 -5.14 9.44 18.77
N MET A 277 -6.21 8.70 19.04
CA MET A 277 -7.48 8.84 18.33
C MET A 277 -8.07 10.24 18.49
N LEU A 278 -8.07 10.78 19.72
CA LEU A 278 -8.55 12.12 20.03
C LEU A 278 -7.71 13.22 19.37
N GLN A 279 -6.39 13.03 19.25
CA GLN A 279 -5.50 13.97 18.56
C GLN A 279 -5.71 14.01 17.04
N GLN A 280 -6.00 12.86 16.42
CA GLN A 280 -6.28 12.81 14.98
C GLN A 280 -7.68 13.34 14.65
N GLY A 281 -8.61 13.36 15.61
CA GLY A 281 -10.01 13.66 15.39
C GLY A 281 -10.82 12.39 15.08
N LEU A 282 -12.02 12.32 15.65
CA LEU A 282 -12.83 11.11 15.70
C LEU A 282 -13.40 10.68 14.32
N GLY A 283 -13.48 11.61 13.36
CA GLY A 283 -14.00 11.35 12.01
C GLY A 283 -12.98 10.88 10.97
N ASN A 284 -11.73 10.61 11.37
CA ASN A 284 -10.71 10.11 10.44
C ASN A 284 -10.76 8.58 10.30
N GLU A 285 -10.58 8.07 9.08
CA GLU A 285 -10.36 6.65 8.86
C GLU A 285 -8.99 6.25 9.44
N PHE A 286 -9.03 5.40 10.47
CA PHE A 286 -7.85 4.79 11.05
C PHE A 286 -7.50 3.50 10.31
N PRO A 287 -6.21 3.12 10.24
CA PRO A 287 -5.82 1.85 9.66
C PRO A 287 -6.53 0.67 10.33
N TYR A 288 -6.89 -0.34 9.53
CA TYR A 288 -7.49 -1.60 9.99
C TYR A 288 -8.89 -1.50 10.60
N ASP A 289 -9.68 -0.51 10.17
CA ASP A 289 -11.11 -0.39 10.47
C ASP A 289 -11.42 -0.22 11.98
N ILE A 290 -10.46 0.29 12.76
CA ILE A 290 -10.67 0.59 14.17
C ILE A 290 -11.33 1.96 14.28
N GLY A 291 -12.63 1.99 14.58
CA GLY A 291 -13.42 3.20 14.68
C GLY A 291 -13.45 3.81 16.08
N ALA A 292 -13.95 5.05 16.17
CA ALA A 292 -14.19 5.71 17.45
C ALA A 292 -15.18 4.92 18.33
N SER A 293 -16.21 4.33 17.71
CA SER A 293 -17.19 3.47 18.36
C SER A 293 -16.57 2.25 19.05
N ASP A 294 -15.54 1.64 18.46
CA ASP A 294 -14.86 0.47 19.04
C ASP A 294 -14.15 0.84 20.33
N LEU A 295 -13.47 1.99 20.35
CA LEU A 295 -12.79 2.47 21.55
C LEU A 295 -13.78 2.96 22.62
N MET A 296 -14.86 3.62 22.23
CA MET A 296 -15.95 4.01 23.13
C MET A 296 -16.55 2.78 23.82
N HIS A 297 -16.86 1.73 23.04
CA HIS A 297 -17.35 0.46 23.56
C HIS A 297 -16.34 -0.19 24.51
N LEU A 298 -15.05 -0.20 24.14
CA LEU A 298 -13.98 -0.71 24.99
C LEU A 298 -13.85 0.05 26.31
N CYS A 299 -14.23 1.34 26.35
CA CYS A 299 -14.27 2.15 27.57
C CYS A 299 -15.61 2.04 28.33
N GLY A 300 -16.53 1.17 27.90
CA GLY A 300 -17.86 1.08 28.49
C GLY A 300 -18.69 2.36 28.36
N TYR A 301 -18.34 3.22 27.40
CA TYR A 301 -19.00 4.51 27.17
C TYR A 301 -20.17 4.33 26.20
N THR A 302 -21.35 4.80 26.61
CA THR A 302 -22.61 4.67 25.85
C THR A 302 -23.20 6.01 25.40
N GLY A 303 -22.44 7.12 25.55
CA GLY A 303 -22.89 8.46 25.14
C GLY A 303 -22.60 8.76 23.67
N GLN A 304 -22.76 10.03 23.28
CA GLN A 304 -22.48 10.49 21.92
C GLN A 304 -20.97 10.59 21.68
N GLU A 305 -20.54 10.32 20.44
CA GLU A 305 -19.13 10.34 20.02
C GLU A 305 -18.46 11.71 20.28
N GLN A 306 -19.16 12.81 19.99
CA GLN A 306 -18.69 14.18 20.22
C GLN A 306 -18.34 14.49 21.68
N ASP A 307 -18.97 13.77 22.63
CA ASP A 307 -18.77 13.95 24.06
C ASP A 307 -17.68 13.01 24.62
N PHE A 308 -17.23 12.03 23.83
CA PHE A 308 -16.29 10.99 24.27
C PHE A 308 -14.96 11.56 24.75
N GLY A 309 -14.40 12.56 24.06
CA GLY A 309 -13.12 13.15 24.45
C GLY A 309 -13.14 13.80 25.83
N ALA A 310 -14.16 14.63 26.10
CA ALA A 310 -14.34 15.27 27.40
C ALA A 310 -14.61 14.23 28.51
N TRP A 311 -15.44 13.23 28.20
CA TRP A 311 -15.71 12.13 29.12
C TRP A 311 -14.44 11.32 29.43
N PHE A 312 -13.65 10.98 28.41
CA PHE A 312 -12.43 10.18 28.57
C PHE A 312 -11.42 10.91 29.44
N GLU A 313 -11.15 12.19 29.17
CA GLU A 313 -10.23 12.99 30.00
C GLU A 313 -10.65 13.07 31.47
N ALA A 314 -11.95 13.19 31.75
CA ALA A 314 -12.46 13.22 33.13
C ALA A 314 -12.37 11.87 33.85
N ASN A 315 -12.33 10.74 33.11
CA ASN A 315 -12.48 9.41 33.66
C ASN A 315 -11.27 8.48 33.46
N LYS A 316 -10.30 8.82 32.61
CA LYS A 316 -9.22 7.91 32.16
C LYS A 316 -8.41 7.29 33.31
N TRP A 317 -8.24 8.03 34.40
CA TRP A 317 -7.54 7.54 35.58
C TRP A 317 -8.37 6.58 36.44
N LYS A 318 -9.71 6.66 36.37
CA LYS A 318 -10.67 5.81 37.10
C LYS A 318 -11.06 4.55 36.33
N LEU A 319 -10.68 4.44 35.06
CA LEU A 319 -10.94 3.25 34.25
C LEU A 319 -10.19 2.04 34.81
N ASP A 320 -10.90 0.93 34.98
CA ASP A 320 -10.35 -0.37 35.33
C ASP A 320 -10.95 -1.46 34.46
N PHE A 321 -10.17 -2.49 34.13
CA PHE A 321 -10.60 -3.53 33.21
C PHE A 321 -11.49 -4.55 33.90
N ASP A 322 -12.75 -4.59 33.47
CA ASP A 322 -13.72 -5.62 33.84
C ASP A 322 -13.49 -6.86 32.96
N LYS A 323 -12.82 -7.87 33.52
CA LYS A 323 -12.48 -9.10 32.80
C LYS A 323 -13.69 -9.90 32.34
N ASP A 324 -14.80 -9.82 33.07
CA ASP A 324 -16.01 -10.57 32.76
C ASP A 324 -16.73 -9.95 31.56
N LYS A 325 -16.67 -8.62 31.44
CA LYS A 325 -17.27 -7.89 30.32
C LYS A 325 -16.31 -7.62 29.15
N GLY A 326 -15.01 -7.78 29.37
CA GLY A 326 -13.98 -7.47 28.36
C GLY A 326 -13.89 -5.98 28.03
N VAL A 327 -14.29 -5.10 28.94
CA VAL A 327 -14.29 -3.63 28.75
C VAL A 327 -13.73 -2.93 29.99
N PHE A 328 -13.29 -1.69 29.82
CA PHE A 328 -12.95 -0.82 30.93
C PHE A 328 -14.20 -0.15 31.49
N THR A 329 -14.29 -0.02 32.81
CA THR A 329 -15.40 0.65 33.49
C THR A 329 -14.87 1.67 34.48
N VAL A 330 -15.63 2.75 34.72
CA VAL A 330 -15.28 3.76 35.70
C VAL A 330 -15.53 3.20 37.10
N LYS A 331 -14.48 3.11 37.94
CA LYS A 331 -14.66 2.78 39.36
C LYS A 331 -15.48 3.86 40.05
N LYS A 332 -16.51 3.43 40.78
CA LYS A 332 -17.35 4.28 41.62
C LYS A 332 -16.56 4.83 42.80
#